data_AF-A0A853EPM5-F1
#
_entry.id   AF-A0A853EPM5-F1
#
_cell.length_a   1.000
_cell.length_b   1.000
_cell.length_c   1.000
_cell.angle_alpha   90.00
_cell.angle_beta   90.00
_cell.angle_gamma   90.00
#
_symmetry.space_group_name_H-M   'P 1'
#
loop_
_entity.id
_entity.type
_entity.pdbx_description
1 polymer ?
#
loop_
_entity_poly.entity_id
_entity_poly.type
_entity_poly.pdbx_seq_one_letter_code
_entity_poly.pdbx_strand_id
1 'polypeptide(L)'
;AYGAAVAGTCLALVCPALLVAQLVQDAAGARGLALLVLALAFLGSGLDAAKDWHWAGWASPFGLRAAMDPGGENDWAPWLWAAGGGAMLLAATAAVTGRRDLGLGALRFPRPGAGRRLRVSGPVGLALELACGQCLAWAATTAVVTGLLVSMGEGVVELARQGSIAGDSPLGSLLEGADAGQAFLAYTGALTGALTAAEAVGLVSRYGLDELAGRLEAARSTGSRPGRLLAAWWVTACLGAGVALAAGCLAAGMVGASALGTGAGDALRLVGGQWPAAAAAAGVGAALCGWAPQWRGLAWLPVLVGLGIAQLGGVMGLPQEVRDAAPFAQAGEAGCLWLVAIAVVGLAAGMLGAERRDIALSSQCRRSGGRWAP
;
A
#
# COMPACT_ATOMS: atom_id res chain seq x y z
N ALA A 1 2.48 1.79 -29.37
CA ALA A 1 2.95 0.53 -28.76
C ALA A 1 3.10 0.63 -27.24
N TYR A 2 3.91 1.57 -26.69
CA TYR A 2 4.15 1.65 -25.23
C TYR A 2 2.88 1.73 -24.38
N GLY A 3 1.94 2.64 -24.71
CA GLY A 3 0.67 2.73 -23.98
C GLY A 3 -0.19 1.46 -24.07
N ALA A 4 -0.12 0.73 -25.18
CA ALA A 4 -0.80 -0.55 -25.34
C ALA A 4 -0.15 -1.66 -24.48
N ALA A 5 1.18 -1.66 -24.34
CA ALA A 5 1.89 -2.57 -23.44
C ALA A 5 1.45 -2.34 -21.99
N VAL A 6 1.43 -1.08 -21.55
CA VAL A 6 0.97 -0.71 -20.20
C VAL A 6 -0.49 -1.15 -20.00
N ALA A 7 -1.38 -0.83 -20.94
CA ALA A 7 -2.78 -1.22 -20.85
C ALA A 7 -2.96 -2.75 -20.82
N GLY A 8 -2.18 -3.49 -21.61
CA GLY A 8 -2.19 -4.95 -21.65
C GLY A 8 -1.74 -5.58 -20.33
N THR A 9 -0.65 -5.08 -19.74
CA THR A 9 -0.19 -5.51 -18.41
C THR A 9 -1.23 -5.20 -17.34
N CYS A 10 -1.86 -4.02 -17.36
CA CYS A 10 -2.94 -3.68 -16.44
C CYS A 10 -4.16 -4.61 -16.60
N LEU A 11 -4.58 -4.90 -17.84
CA LEU A 11 -5.67 -5.83 -18.12
C LEU A 11 -5.37 -7.23 -17.59
N ALA A 12 -4.17 -7.73 -17.85
CA ALA A 12 -3.71 -9.05 -17.39
C ALA A 12 -3.69 -9.18 -15.86
N LEU A 13 -3.58 -8.07 -15.12
CA LEU A 13 -3.66 -8.05 -13.65
C LEU A 13 -5.09 -7.84 -13.13
N VAL A 14 -5.87 -6.96 -13.77
CA VAL A 14 -7.24 -6.64 -13.35
C VAL A 14 -8.19 -7.80 -13.59
N CYS A 15 -8.11 -8.48 -14.74
CA CYS A 15 -9.05 -9.55 -15.07
C CYS A 15 -9.00 -10.74 -14.10
N PRO A 16 -7.82 -11.28 -13.71
CA PRO A 16 -7.73 -12.28 -12.65
C PRO A 16 -8.22 -11.77 -11.29
N ALA A 17 -7.91 -10.51 -10.94
CA ALA A 17 -8.36 -9.92 -9.67
C ALA A 17 -9.90 -9.82 -9.59
N LEU A 18 -10.56 -9.47 -10.70
CA LEU A 18 -12.01 -9.47 -10.81
C LEU A 18 -12.59 -10.88 -10.64
N LEU A 19 -11.99 -11.89 -11.29
CA LEU A 19 -12.43 -13.27 -11.14
C LEU A 19 -12.29 -13.75 -9.68
N VAL A 20 -11.15 -13.46 -9.03
CA VAL A 20 -10.90 -13.77 -7.62
C VAL A 20 -11.93 -13.09 -6.71
N ALA A 21 -12.29 -11.83 -6.99
CA ALA A 21 -13.35 -11.14 -6.26
C ALA A 21 -14.71 -11.85 -6.38
N GLN A 22 -14.97 -12.49 -7.53
CA GLN A 22 -16.15 -13.34 -7.73
C GLN A 22 -16.00 -14.76 -7.15
N LEU A 23 -14.88 -15.13 -6.56
CA LEU A 23 -14.74 -16.42 -5.86
C LEU A 23 -14.81 -16.26 -4.34
N VAL A 24 -14.22 -15.18 -3.81
CA VAL A 24 -14.10 -14.94 -2.38
C VAL A 24 -15.37 -14.26 -1.82
N GLN A 25 -15.73 -14.57 -0.56
CA GLN A 25 -16.86 -13.96 0.14
C GLN A 25 -16.58 -12.53 0.61
N ASP A 26 -15.35 -12.28 1.04
CA ASP A 26 -14.93 -11.03 1.66
C ASP A 26 -14.05 -10.19 0.73
N ALA A 27 -14.36 -8.90 0.65
CA ALA A 27 -13.63 -7.95 -0.17
C ALA A 27 -12.17 -7.77 0.30
N ALA A 28 -11.88 -7.97 1.59
CA ALA A 28 -10.50 -7.92 2.09
C ALA A 28 -9.72 -9.16 1.65
N GLY A 29 -10.31 -10.36 1.74
CA GLY A 29 -9.71 -11.61 1.23
C GLY A 29 -9.44 -11.57 -0.28
N ALA A 30 -10.39 -11.06 -1.07
CA ALA A 30 -10.22 -10.89 -2.52
C ALA A 30 -9.03 -9.98 -2.87
N ARG A 31 -8.90 -8.84 -2.16
CA ARG A 31 -7.77 -7.91 -2.35
C ARG A 31 -6.44 -8.57 -1.98
N GLY A 32 -6.38 -9.28 -0.86
CA GLY A 32 -5.17 -9.98 -0.42
C GLY A 32 -4.70 -11.01 -1.46
N LEU A 33 -5.63 -11.80 -2.00
CA LEU A 33 -5.31 -12.82 -3.00
C LEU A 33 -4.93 -12.20 -4.35
N ALA A 34 -5.60 -11.11 -4.76
CA ALA A 34 -5.19 -10.36 -5.96
C ALA A 34 -3.77 -9.77 -5.83
N LEU A 35 -3.43 -9.22 -4.66
CA LEU A 35 -2.08 -8.72 -4.38
C LEU A 35 -1.04 -9.85 -4.35
N LEU A 36 -1.41 -11.04 -3.85
CA LEU A 36 -0.53 -12.20 -3.90
C LEU A 36 -0.25 -12.64 -5.34
N VAL A 37 -1.27 -12.68 -6.20
CA VAL A 37 -1.10 -12.99 -7.64
C VAL A 37 -0.18 -11.95 -8.29
N LEU A 38 -0.37 -10.67 -8.01
CA LEU A 38 0.51 -9.59 -8.49
C LEU A 38 1.96 -9.79 -8.03
N ALA A 39 2.17 -10.11 -6.76
CA ALA A 39 3.50 -10.34 -6.20
C ALA A 39 4.20 -11.56 -6.83
N LEU A 40 3.48 -12.68 -7.02
CA LEU A 40 3.99 -13.88 -7.67
C LEU A 40 4.32 -13.63 -9.15
N ALA A 41 3.46 -12.89 -9.85
CA ALA A 41 3.70 -12.46 -11.23
C ALA A 41 4.98 -11.62 -11.34
N PHE A 42 5.17 -10.66 -10.44
CA PHE A 42 6.38 -9.84 -10.41
C PHE A 42 7.62 -10.67 -10.11
N LEU A 43 7.55 -11.56 -9.11
CA LEU A 43 8.65 -12.46 -8.77
C LEU A 43 9.03 -13.38 -9.93
N GLY A 44 8.04 -13.90 -10.67
CA GLY A 44 8.27 -14.69 -11.89
C GLY A 44 9.06 -13.92 -12.94
N SER A 45 8.75 -12.63 -13.15
CA SER A 45 9.51 -11.75 -14.04
C SER A 45 10.94 -11.51 -13.54
N GLY A 46 11.12 -11.33 -12.23
CA GLY A 46 12.45 -11.16 -11.63
C GLY A 46 13.31 -12.42 -11.73
N LEU A 47 12.71 -13.60 -11.57
CA LEU A 47 13.41 -14.88 -11.71
C LEU A 47 13.82 -15.18 -13.15
N ASP A 48 12.99 -14.81 -14.12
CA ASP A 48 13.37 -14.88 -15.54
C ASP A 48 14.59 -14.00 -15.83
N ALA A 49 14.57 -12.74 -15.38
CA ALA A 49 15.68 -11.82 -15.57
C ALA A 49 16.98 -12.22 -14.85
N ALA A 50 16.88 -12.92 -13.72
CA ALA A 50 18.04 -13.27 -12.88
C ALA A 50 18.60 -14.68 -13.14
N LYS A 51 17.78 -15.64 -13.59
CA LYS A 51 18.15 -17.06 -13.68
C LYS A 51 17.79 -17.71 -15.03
N ASP A 52 17.38 -16.94 -16.03
CA ASP A 52 16.92 -17.42 -17.35
C ASP A 52 15.78 -18.46 -17.25
N TRP A 53 14.91 -18.32 -16.25
CA TRP A 53 13.76 -19.20 -16.06
C TRP A 53 12.60 -18.80 -16.98
N HIS A 54 12.76 -19.07 -18.27
CA HIS A 54 11.83 -18.67 -19.33
C HIS A 54 10.37 -19.10 -19.12
N TRP A 55 10.13 -20.24 -18.46
CA TRP A 55 8.78 -20.71 -18.14
C TRP A 55 8.06 -19.83 -17.11
N ALA A 56 8.80 -19.22 -16.18
CA ALA A 56 8.27 -18.32 -15.15
C ALA A 56 8.08 -16.89 -15.69
N GLY A 57 8.96 -16.46 -16.61
CA GLY A 57 8.86 -15.19 -17.31
C GLY A 57 7.68 -15.12 -18.28
N TRP A 58 7.43 -16.20 -19.03
CA TRP A 58 6.34 -16.25 -20.01
C TRP A 58 4.93 -16.11 -19.40
N ALA A 59 4.74 -16.61 -18.18
CA ALA A 59 3.49 -16.45 -17.44
C ALA A 59 3.32 -15.06 -16.81
N SER A 60 4.38 -14.25 -16.76
CA SER A 60 4.34 -12.95 -16.09
C SER A 60 3.83 -11.83 -17.01
N PRO A 61 2.79 -11.09 -16.61
CA PRO A 61 2.29 -9.93 -17.36
C PRO A 61 3.31 -8.78 -17.47
N PHE A 62 4.39 -8.81 -16.68
CA PHE A 62 5.47 -7.82 -16.73
C PHE A 62 6.42 -8.03 -17.91
N GLY A 63 6.50 -9.25 -18.47
CA GLY A 63 7.28 -9.53 -19.69
C GLY A 63 6.65 -8.94 -20.97
N LEU A 64 5.37 -8.55 -20.93
CA LEU A 64 4.62 -8.07 -22.09
C LEU A 64 5.27 -6.84 -22.74
N ARG A 65 5.84 -5.94 -21.93
CA ARG A 65 6.53 -4.74 -22.46
C ARG A 65 7.77 -5.12 -23.25
N ALA A 66 8.56 -6.07 -22.75
CA ALA A 66 9.76 -6.53 -23.43
C ALA A 66 9.40 -7.29 -24.72
N ALA A 67 8.36 -8.13 -24.66
CA ALA A 67 7.91 -8.92 -25.81
C ALA A 67 7.30 -8.08 -26.95
N MET A 68 6.65 -6.95 -26.65
CA MET A 68 6.13 -6.04 -27.68
C MET A 68 7.18 -5.11 -28.28
N ASP A 69 8.36 -5.02 -27.65
CA ASP A 69 9.45 -4.09 -27.98
C ASP A 69 8.98 -2.72 -28.51
N PRO A 70 8.28 -1.93 -27.67
CA PRO A 70 7.70 -0.66 -28.09
C PRO A 70 8.80 0.36 -28.40
N GLY A 71 9.00 0.64 -29.68
CA GLY A 71 10.05 1.53 -30.16
C GLY A 71 11.10 0.86 -31.05
N GLY A 72 11.10 -0.48 -31.13
CA GLY A 72 11.84 -1.27 -32.11
C GLY A 72 10.89 -1.88 -33.14
N GLU A 73 10.74 -3.21 -33.12
CA GLU A 73 9.94 -3.95 -34.13
C GLU A 73 8.41 -3.80 -33.94
N ASN A 74 7.94 -3.44 -32.73
CA ASN A 74 6.52 -3.25 -32.38
C ASN A 74 5.64 -4.49 -32.66
N ASP A 75 5.97 -5.62 -32.06
CA ASP A 75 5.18 -6.84 -32.19
C ASP A 75 3.84 -6.76 -31.43
N TRP A 76 2.73 -6.89 -32.16
CA TRP A 76 1.37 -6.84 -31.60
C TRP A 76 0.83 -8.20 -31.16
N ALA A 77 1.49 -9.30 -31.55
CA ALA A 77 1.04 -10.64 -31.22
C ALA A 77 0.92 -10.89 -29.70
N PRO A 78 1.90 -10.50 -28.85
CA PRO A 78 1.78 -10.66 -27.39
C PRO A 78 0.58 -9.90 -26.80
N TRP A 79 0.27 -8.72 -27.34
CA TRP A 79 -0.86 -7.92 -26.88
C TRP A 79 -2.21 -8.55 -27.21
N LEU A 80 -2.35 -9.14 -28.40
CA LEU A 80 -3.56 -9.87 -28.79
C LEU A 80 -3.82 -11.07 -27.87
N TRP A 81 -2.77 -11.79 -27.47
CA TRP A 81 -2.88 -12.87 -26.48
C TRP A 81 -3.33 -12.36 -25.10
N ALA A 82 -2.74 -11.26 -24.62
CA ALA A 82 -3.14 -10.64 -23.35
C ALA A 82 -4.59 -10.14 -23.38
N ALA A 83 -4.99 -9.50 -24.49
CA ALA A 83 -6.35 -9.01 -24.70
C ALA A 83 -7.36 -10.17 -24.78
N GLY A 84 -7.04 -11.24 -25.52
CA GLY A 84 -7.87 -12.44 -25.63
C GLY A 84 -8.05 -13.16 -24.29
N GLY A 85 -6.95 -13.40 -23.57
CA GLY A 85 -7.00 -13.98 -22.22
C GLY A 85 -7.78 -13.10 -21.23
N GLY A 86 -7.60 -11.79 -21.30
CA GLY A 86 -8.37 -10.81 -20.54
C GLY A 86 -9.87 -10.89 -20.84
N ALA A 87 -10.27 -10.95 -22.11
CA ALA A 87 -11.66 -11.09 -22.53
C ALA A 87 -12.28 -12.41 -22.04
N MET A 88 -11.54 -13.53 -22.11
CA MET A 88 -11.99 -14.82 -21.57
C MET A 88 -12.20 -14.77 -20.05
N LEU A 89 -11.28 -14.17 -19.31
CA LEU A 89 -11.41 -13.99 -17.86
C LEU A 89 -12.58 -13.09 -17.49
N LEU A 90 -12.83 -12.02 -18.25
CA LEU A 90 -14.01 -11.16 -18.07
C LEU A 90 -15.30 -11.91 -18.36
N ALA A 91 -15.36 -12.72 -19.42
CA ALA A 91 -16.51 -13.56 -19.73
C ALA A 91 -16.76 -14.60 -18.62
N ALA A 92 -15.71 -15.23 -18.09
CA ALA A 92 -15.80 -16.13 -16.94
C ALA A 92 -16.31 -15.39 -15.69
N THR A 93 -15.80 -14.18 -15.43
CA THR A 93 -16.25 -13.32 -14.33
C THR A 93 -17.74 -12.99 -14.46
N ALA A 94 -18.20 -12.61 -15.66
CA ALA A 94 -19.61 -12.32 -15.93
C ALA A 94 -20.50 -13.56 -15.72
N ALA A 95 -20.06 -14.73 -16.18
CA ALA A 95 -20.79 -15.99 -16.00
C ALA A 95 -20.90 -16.39 -14.52
N VAL A 96 -19.83 -16.21 -13.73
CA VAL A 96 -19.84 -16.48 -12.28
C VAL A 96 -20.73 -15.46 -11.56
N THR A 97 -20.70 -14.19 -11.96
CA THR A 97 -21.54 -13.14 -11.37
C THR A 97 -23.02 -13.43 -11.56
N GLY A 98 -23.42 -13.89 -12.76
CA GLY A 98 -24.82 -14.23 -13.06
C GLY A 98 -25.36 -15.47 -12.33
N ARG A 99 -24.49 -16.28 -11.71
CA ARG A 99 -24.86 -17.48 -10.95
C ARG A 99 -24.74 -17.32 -9.43
N ARG A 100 -24.24 -16.17 -8.95
CA ARG A 100 -24.05 -15.92 -7.50
C ARG A 100 -25.29 -15.27 -6.89
N ASP A 101 -25.71 -15.81 -5.75
CA ASP A 101 -26.65 -15.13 -4.86
C ASP A 101 -25.98 -13.89 -4.25
N LEU A 102 -26.75 -12.79 -4.20
CA LEU A 102 -26.29 -11.51 -3.66
C LEU A 102 -25.78 -11.68 -2.22
N GLY A 103 -24.50 -11.37 -2.00
CA GLY A 103 -23.86 -11.38 -0.69
C GLY A 103 -23.10 -12.65 -0.29
N LEU A 104 -23.04 -13.68 -1.16
CA LEU A 104 -22.27 -14.91 -0.89
C LEU A 104 -21.21 -15.16 -1.97
N GLY A 105 -19.96 -15.41 -1.55
CA GLY A 105 -18.87 -16.03 -2.34
C GLY A 105 -19.33 -17.28 -3.07
N ALA A 106 -18.89 -17.48 -4.33
CA ALA A 106 -19.04 -18.78 -4.97
C ALA A 106 -18.36 -19.89 -4.15
N LEU A 107 -17.27 -19.55 -3.45
CA LEU A 107 -16.62 -20.41 -2.46
C LEU A 107 -16.95 -19.92 -1.05
N ARG A 108 -17.45 -20.84 -0.21
CA ARG A 108 -17.61 -20.60 1.23
C ARG A 108 -16.29 -20.92 1.93
N PHE A 109 -15.50 -19.91 2.23
CA PHE A 109 -14.36 -20.09 3.12
C PHE A 109 -14.83 -20.07 4.59
N PRO A 110 -14.42 -21.04 5.43
CA PRO A 110 -14.64 -20.94 6.87
C PRO A 110 -14.01 -19.65 7.37
N ARG A 111 -14.77 -18.81 8.08
CA ARG A 111 -14.20 -17.62 8.73
C ARG A 111 -13.18 -18.08 9.77
N PRO A 112 -11.89 -17.71 9.67
CA PRO A 112 -10.91 -18.04 10.70
C PRO A 112 -11.41 -17.47 12.04
N GLY A 113 -11.57 -18.32 13.05
CA GLY A 113 -11.99 -17.89 14.39
C GLY A 113 -13.50 -17.82 14.65
N ALA A 114 -14.36 -18.37 13.78
CA ALA A 114 -15.78 -18.55 14.10
C ALA A 114 -15.94 -19.36 15.40
N GLY A 115 -16.37 -18.69 16.48
CA GLY A 115 -16.57 -19.31 17.80
C GLY A 115 -15.40 -19.14 18.80
N ARG A 116 -14.31 -18.47 18.43
CA ARG A 116 -13.21 -18.20 19.38
C ARG A 116 -13.64 -17.11 20.37
N ARG A 117 -13.58 -17.39 21.68
CA ARG A 117 -13.78 -16.37 22.72
C ARG A 117 -12.62 -15.38 22.68
N LEU A 118 -12.88 -14.16 22.25
CA LEU A 118 -11.92 -13.06 22.29
C LEU A 118 -11.81 -12.59 23.75
N ARG A 119 -10.66 -12.81 24.39
CA ARG A 119 -10.37 -12.30 25.73
C ARG A 119 -9.78 -10.91 25.60
N VAL A 120 -10.65 -9.93 25.39
CA VAL A 120 -10.24 -8.56 25.11
C VAL A 120 -10.86 -7.61 26.13
N SER A 121 -10.00 -6.83 26.79
CA SER A 121 -10.42 -5.91 27.88
C SER A 121 -10.79 -4.50 27.39
N GLY A 122 -10.62 -4.18 26.11
CA GLY A 122 -10.93 -2.85 25.59
C GLY A 122 -10.87 -2.70 24.06
N PRO A 123 -11.23 -1.53 23.52
CA PRO A 123 -11.37 -1.31 22.08
C PRO A 123 -10.05 -1.42 21.30
N VAL A 124 -8.93 -1.03 21.92
CA VAL A 124 -7.59 -1.17 21.32
C VAL A 124 -7.21 -2.65 21.17
N GLY A 125 -7.44 -3.46 22.20
CA GLY A 125 -7.18 -4.90 22.13
C GLY A 125 -8.05 -5.59 21.08
N LEU A 126 -9.28 -5.13 20.88
CA LEU A 126 -10.18 -5.68 19.86
C LEU A 126 -9.68 -5.31 18.47
N ALA A 127 -9.34 -4.04 18.25
CA ALA A 127 -8.79 -3.56 16.99
C ALA A 127 -7.49 -4.29 16.65
N LEU A 128 -6.60 -4.49 17.63
CA LEU A 128 -5.37 -5.27 17.47
C LEU A 128 -5.64 -6.72 17.12
N GLU A 129 -6.55 -7.41 17.82
CA GLU A 129 -6.83 -8.83 17.51
C GLU A 129 -7.43 -8.98 16.10
N LEU A 130 -8.29 -8.05 15.67
CA LEU A 130 -8.86 -8.01 14.33
C LEU A 130 -7.83 -7.65 13.25
N ALA A 131 -6.87 -6.78 13.57
CA ALA A 131 -5.87 -6.31 12.64
C ALA A 131 -4.59 -7.17 12.62
N CYS A 132 -4.34 -8.01 13.63
CA CYS A 132 -3.06 -8.70 13.81
C CYS A 132 -2.62 -9.48 12.56
N GLY A 133 -3.53 -10.25 11.95
CA GLY A 133 -3.23 -10.97 10.71
C GLY A 133 -2.90 -10.03 9.54
N GLN A 134 -3.58 -8.89 9.45
CA GLN A 134 -3.27 -7.85 8.46
C GLN A 134 -1.90 -7.21 8.74
N CYS A 135 -1.63 -6.77 9.98
CA CYS A 135 -0.37 -6.15 10.36
C CYS A 135 0.82 -7.09 10.13
N LEU A 136 0.68 -8.38 10.44
CA LEU A 136 1.73 -9.37 10.17
C LEU A 136 1.96 -9.58 8.67
N ALA A 137 0.89 -9.62 7.87
CA ALA A 137 1.01 -9.71 6.42
C ALA A 137 1.69 -8.48 5.82
N TRP A 138 1.37 -7.28 6.29
CA TRP A 138 2.03 -6.04 5.87
C TRP A 138 3.47 -5.98 6.34
N ALA A 139 3.79 -6.44 7.56
CA ALA A 139 5.15 -6.51 8.05
C ALA A 139 6.02 -7.48 7.22
N ALA A 140 5.49 -8.67 6.90
CA ALA A 140 6.16 -9.61 6.02
C ALA A 140 6.37 -9.02 4.61
N THR A 141 5.32 -8.39 4.05
CA THR A 141 5.40 -7.73 2.74
C THR A 141 6.44 -6.62 2.74
N THR A 142 6.45 -5.79 3.77
CA THR A 142 7.39 -4.68 3.94
C THR A 142 8.83 -5.19 4.06
N ALA A 143 9.06 -6.25 4.84
CA ALA A 143 10.38 -6.88 4.96
C ALA A 143 10.86 -7.42 3.62
N VAL A 144 10.02 -8.16 2.89
CA VAL A 144 10.38 -8.74 1.58
C VAL A 144 10.67 -7.64 0.56
N VAL A 145 9.80 -6.63 0.45
CA VAL A 145 9.97 -5.52 -0.51
C VAL A 145 11.22 -4.72 -0.17
N THR A 146 11.42 -4.37 1.10
CA THR A 146 12.60 -3.61 1.53
C THR A 146 13.88 -4.40 1.27
N GLY A 147 13.93 -5.68 1.65
CA GLY A 147 15.08 -6.54 1.41
C GLY A 147 15.40 -6.71 -0.07
N LEU A 148 14.37 -6.88 -0.91
CA LEU A 148 14.54 -6.96 -2.36
C LEU A 148 15.09 -5.65 -2.94
N LEU A 149 14.52 -4.51 -2.57
CA LEU A 149 14.99 -3.21 -3.03
C LEU A 149 16.44 -2.96 -2.62
N VAL A 150 16.79 -3.20 -1.35
CA VAL A 150 18.17 -3.09 -0.85
C VAL A 150 19.11 -4.01 -1.61
N SER A 151 18.72 -5.26 -1.87
CA SER A 151 19.52 -6.21 -2.65
C SER A 151 19.75 -5.75 -4.09
N MET A 152 18.73 -5.18 -4.75
CA MET A 152 18.89 -4.63 -6.10
C MET A 152 19.78 -3.39 -6.15
N GLY A 153 19.95 -2.72 -5.00
CA GLY A 153 20.80 -1.55 -4.87
C GLY A 153 22.28 -1.81 -5.09
N GLU A 154 22.77 -3.04 -4.90
CA GLU A 154 24.19 -3.38 -5.08
C GLU A 154 24.70 -3.00 -6.47
N GLY A 155 23.99 -3.42 -7.52
CA GLY A 155 24.38 -3.09 -8.91
C GLY A 155 24.28 -1.60 -9.21
N VAL A 156 23.27 -0.92 -8.67
CA VAL A 156 23.07 0.53 -8.88
C VAL A 156 24.14 1.35 -8.16
N VAL A 157 24.49 0.97 -6.93
CA VAL A 157 25.53 1.63 -6.13
C VAL A 157 26.92 1.37 -6.72
N GLU A 158 27.16 0.17 -7.26
CA GLU A 158 28.42 -0.14 -7.94
C GLU A 158 28.57 0.69 -9.23
N LEU A 159 27.53 0.77 -10.06
CA LEU A 159 27.49 1.64 -11.24
C LEU A 159 27.70 3.12 -10.89
N ALA A 160 27.10 3.58 -9.78
CA ALA A 160 27.28 4.92 -9.25
C ALA A 160 28.73 5.19 -8.83
N ARG A 161 29.34 4.26 -8.07
CA ARG A 161 30.73 4.36 -7.60
C ARG A 161 31.73 4.36 -8.75
N GLN A 162 31.42 3.68 -9.85
CA GLN A 162 32.22 3.66 -11.08
C GLN A 162 32.09 4.95 -11.92
N GLY A 163 31.27 5.93 -11.50
CA GLY A 163 31.11 7.21 -12.20
C GLY A 163 30.34 7.11 -13.53
N SER A 164 29.67 5.98 -13.78
CA SER A 164 28.93 5.72 -15.02
C SER A 164 27.53 6.35 -15.05
N ILE A 165 27.08 6.89 -13.91
CA ILE A 165 25.82 7.62 -13.80
C ILE A 165 26.12 9.11 -13.97
N ALA A 166 25.75 9.67 -15.13
CA ALA A 166 25.83 11.11 -15.36
C ALA A 166 24.99 11.86 -14.30
N GLY A 167 25.52 12.98 -13.80
CA GLY A 167 24.89 13.84 -12.78
C GLY A 167 23.48 14.31 -13.13
N ASP A 168 23.13 14.30 -14.42
CA ASP A 168 21.83 14.71 -14.95
C ASP A 168 20.71 13.65 -14.81
N SER A 169 21.02 12.44 -14.33
CA SER A 169 19.99 11.43 -14.04
C SER A 169 19.36 11.66 -12.66
N PRO A 170 18.10 11.25 -12.42
CA PRO A 170 17.46 11.37 -11.11
C PRO A 170 18.28 10.72 -9.98
N LEU A 171 19.00 9.64 -10.30
CA LEU A 171 19.94 8.98 -9.40
C LEU A 171 21.23 9.80 -9.20
N GLY A 172 21.81 10.37 -10.26
CA GLY A 172 23.01 11.22 -10.19
C GLY A 172 22.86 12.41 -9.24
N SER A 173 21.73 13.12 -9.31
CA SER A 173 21.42 14.23 -8.38
C SER A 173 21.14 13.81 -6.94
N LEU A 174 20.73 12.55 -6.69
CA LEU A 174 20.58 11.97 -5.35
C LEU A 174 21.93 11.50 -4.76
N LEU A 175 22.97 11.39 -5.60
CA LEU A 175 24.29 10.84 -5.27
C LEU A 175 25.37 11.91 -5.12
N GLU A 176 25.09 13.18 -5.46
CA GLU A 176 26.03 14.30 -5.25
C GLU A 176 26.20 14.58 -3.75
N GLY A 177 27.30 14.08 -3.16
CA GLY A 177 27.77 14.47 -1.82
C GLY A 177 27.48 13.50 -0.67
N ALA A 178 26.72 12.43 -0.87
CA ALA A 178 26.47 11.37 0.12
C ALA A 178 27.07 10.02 -0.32
N ASP A 179 27.40 9.12 0.63
CA ASP A 179 27.78 7.75 0.28
C ASP A 179 26.64 7.12 -0.52
N ALA A 180 26.94 6.61 -1.72
CA ALA A 180 25.97 6.09 -2.66
C ALA A 180 25.05 5.02 -2.05
N GLY A 181 25.58 4.24 -1.10
CA GLY A 181 24.81 3.26 -0.33
C GLY A 181 23.75 3.91 0.57
N GLN A 182 24.09 5.01 1.26
CA GLN A 182 23.16 5.73 2.14
C GLN A 182 22.06 6.44 1.34
N ALA A 183 22.40 7.04 0.19
CA ALA A 183 21.43 7.67 -0.69
C ALA A 183 20.40 6.65 -1.22
N PHE A 184 20.88 5.49 -1.67
CA PHE A 184 19.99 4.42 -2.13
C PHE A 184 19.14 3.83 -0.98
N LEU A 185 19.71 3.71 0.22
CA LEU A 185 18.98 3.28 1.40
C LEU A 185 17.92 4.31 1.84
N ALA A 186 18.19 5.62 1.69
CA ALA A 186 17.24 6.68 1.96
C ALA A 186 16.06 6.63 0.98
N TYR A 187 16.34 6.43 -0.32
CA TYR A 187 15.32 6.20 -1.34
C TYR A 187 14.47 4.96 -1.04
N THR A 188 15.11 3.85 -0.67
CA THR A 188 14.41 2.64 -0.25
C THR A 188 13.57 2.88 1.00
N GLY A 189 14.09 3.64 1.97
CA GLY A 189 13.38 4.08 3.15
C GLY A 189 12.10 4.85 2.81
N ALA A 190 12.15 5.81 1.89
CA ALA A 190 10.97 6.56 1.46
C ALA A 190 9.88 5.65 0.85
N LEU A 191 10.27 4.66 0.04
CA LEU A 191 9.34 3.65 -0.51
C LEU A 191 8.70 2.79 0.60
N THR A 192 9.51 2.34 1.54
CA THR A 192 9.05 1.58 2.71
C THR A 192 8.14 2.42 3.63
N GLY A 193 8.45 3.71 3.79
CA GLY A 193 7.61 4.69 4.49
C GLY A 193 6.25 4.86 3.81
N ALA A 194 6.22 4.97 2.49
CA ALA A 194 4.97 5.06 1.74
C ALA A 194 4.12 3.78 1.87
N LEU A 195 4.75 2.60 1.85
CA LEU A 195 4.09 1.31 2.01
C LEU A 195 3.42 1.19 3.40
N THR A 196 4.13 1.58 4.45
CA THR A 196 3.61 1.57 5.83
C THR A 196 2.59 2.67 6.09
N ALA A 197 2.72 3.83 5.45
CA ALA A 197 1.68 4.86 5.47
C ALA A 197 0.38 4.38 4.80
N ALA A 198 0.48 3.63 3.69
CA ALA A 198 -0.66 3.00 3.04
C ALA A 198 -1.38 1.98 3.94
N GLU A 199 -0.62 1.14 4.66
CA GLU A 199 -1.17 0.26 5.70
C GLU A 199 -1.92 1.07 6.77
N ALA A 200 -1.29 2.11 7.29
CA ALA A 200 -1.85 2.92 8.37
C ALA A 200 -3.15 3.61 7.96
N VAL A 201 -3.21 4.20 6.77
CA VAL A 201 -4.43 4.77 6.18
C VAL A 201 -5.51 3.69 6.00
N GLY A 202 -5.12 2.49 5.55
CA GLY A 202 -6.02 1.36 5.40
C GLY A 202 -6.66 0.90 6.72
N LEU A 203 -5.86 0.84 7.79
CA LEU A 203 -6.32 0.48 9.13
C LEU A 203 -7.24 1.54 9.73
N VAL A 204 -6.88 2.82 9.65
CA VAL A 204 -7.75 3.90 10.15
C VAL A 204 -9.06 4.00 9.37
N SER A 205 -9.01 3.76 8.05
CA SER A 205 -10.20 3.73 7.19
C SER A 205 -11.21 2.64 7.59
N ARG A 206 -10.81 1.63 8.38
CA ARG A 206 -11.74 0.62 8.91
C ARG A 206 -12.80 1.23 9.81
N TYR A 207 -12.49 2.30 10.56
CA TYR A 207 -13.48 3.03 11.33
C TYR A 207 -14.61 3.56 10.43
N GLY A 208 -14.27 4.24 9.32
CA GLY A 208 -15.27 4.75 8.39
C GLY A 208 -16.06 3.63 7.68
N LEU A 209 -15.41 2.49 7.42
CA LEU A 209 -16.10 1.30 6.88
C LEU A 209 -17.07 0.67 7.89
N ASP A 210 -16.70 0.63 9.17
CA ASP A 210 -17.55 0.13 10.26
C ASP A 210 -18.77 1.04 10.46
N GLU A 211 -18.57 2.35 10.31
CA GLU A 211 -19.67 3.32 10.35
C GLU A 211 -20.63 3.14 9.17
N LEU A 212 -20.12 3.13 7.93
CA LEU A 212 -20.96 2.96 6.74
C LEU A 212 -21.68 1.62 6.68
N ALA A 213 -21.15 0.60 7.35
CA ALA A 213 -21.78 -0.71 7.47
C ALA A 213 -22.75 -0.84 8.66
N GLY A 214 -22.97 0.22 9.45
CA GLY A 214 -23.84 0.22 10.62
C GLY A 214 -23.29 -0.53 11.85
N ARG A 215 -22.04 -1.03 11.80
CA ARG A 215 -21.41 -1.73 12.93
C ARG A 215 -21.11 -0.79 14.09
N LEU A 216 -20.85 0.48 13.78
CA LEU A 216 -20.56 1.50 14.79
C LEU A 216 -21.77 1.80 15.69
N GLU A 217 -23.00 1.67 15.17
CA GLU A 217 -24.23 1.84 15.97
C GLU A 217 -24.34 0.75 17.05
N ALA A 218 -24.08 -0.50 16.67
CA ALA A 218 -24.04 -1.63 17.60
C ALA A 218 -22.90 -1.48 18.62
N ALA A 219 -21.76 -0.92 18.24
CA ALA A 219 -20.69 -0.63 19.19
C ALA A 219 -21.07 0.50 20.16
N ARG A 220 -21.77 1.54 19.69
CA ARG A 220 -22.22 2.66 20.54
C ARG A 220 -23.26 2.23 21.56
N SER A 221 -24.15 1.29 21.23
CA SER A 221 -25.15 0.78 22.18
C SER A 221 -24.53 0.03 23.36
N THR A 222 -23.29 -0.48 23.22
CA THR A 222 -22.52 -1.05 24.33
C THR A 222 -21.87 -0.01 25.26
N GLY A 223 -22.11 1.28 25.03
CA GLY A 223 -21.56 2.39 25.81
C GLY A 223 -20.16 2.85 25.37
N SER A 224 -19.65 2.35 24.24
CA SER A 224 -18.37 2.81 23.69
C SER A 224 -18.50 4.12 22.93
N ARG A 225 -17.68 5.12 23.30
CA ARG A 225 -17.64 6.41 22.61
C ARG A 225 -17.03 6.27 21.20
N PRO A 226 -17.62 6.86 20.15
CA PRO A 226 -17.09 6.81 18.78
C PRO A 226 -15.63 7.29 18.67
N GLY A 227 -15.29 8.41 19.33
CA GLY A 227 -13.91 8.91 19.36
C GLY A 227 -12.91 7.92 19.97
N ARG A 228 -13.30 7.13 20.97
CA ARG A 228 -12.46 6.09 21.56
C ARG A 228 -12.23 4.91 20.61
N LEU A 229 -13.22 4.59 19.76
CA LEU A 229 -13.10 3.55 18.73
C LEU A 229 -12.20 4.01 17.57
N LEU A 230 -12.31 5.28 17.17
CA LEU A 230 -11.41 5.88 16.19
C LEU A 230 -9.96 5.89 16.70
N ALA A 231 -9.75 6.34 17.94
CA ALA A 231 -8.44 6.33 18.58
C ALA A 231 -7.86 4.91 18.69
N ALA A 232 -8.69 3.91 18.95
CA ALA A 232 -8.25 2.51 18.96
C ALA A 232 -7.71 2.07 17.59
N TRP A 233 -8.44 2.35 16.50
CA TRP A 233 -7.98 2.05 15.14
C TRP A 233 -6.72 2.84 14.77
N TRP A 234 -6.59 4.10 15.20
CA TRP A 234 -5.39 4.90 15.00
C TRP A 234 -4.17 4.35 15.75
N VAL A 235 -4.32 3.99 17.03
CA VAL A 235 -3.25 3.35 17.80
C VAL A 235 -2.83 2.03 17.16
N THR A 236 -3.79 1.21 16.73
CA THR A 236 -3.52 -0.03 15.99
C THR A 236 -2.77 0.24 14.69
N ALA A 237 -3.11 1.30 13.97
CA ALA A 237 -2.41 1.70 12.75
C ALA A 237 -0.96 2.13 13.01
N CYS A 238 -0.71 2.92 14.05
CA CYS A 238 0.64 3.33 14.45
C CYS A 238 1.50 2.15 14.92
N LEU A 239 0.91 1.20 15.67
CA LEU A 239 1.58 -0.03 16.09
C LEU A 239 1.87 -0.94 14.89
N GLY A 240 0.91 -1.12 13.98
CA GLY A 240 1.08 -1.89 12.75
C GLY A 240 2.21 -1.35 11.88
N ALA A 241 2.19 -0.04 11.61
CA ALA A 241 3.27 0.64 10.89
C ALA A 241 4.63 0.49 11.59
N GLY A 242 4.67 0.58 12.93
CA GLY A 242 5.90 0.34 13.70
C GLY A 242 6.45 -1.08 13.53
N VAL A 243 5.58 -2.10 13.58
CA VAL A 243 5.98 -3.50 13.35
C VAL A 243 6.45 -3.71 11.91
N ALA A 244 5.78 -3.11 10.93
CA ALA A 244 6.16 -3.22 9.53
C ALA A 244 7.49 -2.53 9.22
N LEU A 245 7.72 -1.34 9.77
CA LEU A 245 9.01 -0.64 9.66
C LEU A 245 10.12 -1.39 10.40
N ALA A 246 9.86 -1.96 11.57
CA ALA A 246 10.85 -2.79 12.27
C ALA A 246 11.25 -4.01 11.43
N ALA A 247 10.28 -4.69 10.81
CA ALA A 247 10.56 -5.80 9.90
C ALA A 247 11.34 -5.35 8.65
N GLY A 248 11.01 -4.19 8.08
CA GLY A 248 11.77 -3.54 7.00
C GLY A 248 13.20 -3.18 7.40
N CYS A 249 13.39 -2.62 8.60
CA CYS A 249 14.71 -2.29 9.15
C CYS A 249 15.57 -3.53 9.34
N LEU A 250 14.99 -4.62 9.84
CA LEU A 250 15.70 -5.89 10.00
C LEU A 250 16.13 -6.43 8.63
N ALA A 251 15.25 -6.41 7.63
CA ALA A 251 15.59 -6.82 6.26
C ALA A 251 16.69 -5.95 5.66
N ALA A 252 16.58 -4.62 5.79
CA ALA A 252 17.58 -3.67 5.32
C ALA A 252 18.92 -3.81 6.05
N GLY A 253 18.91 -4.07 7.36
CA GLY A 253 20.14 -4.26 8.13
C GLY A 253 20.85 -5.58 7.81
N MET A 254 20.10 -6.64 7.51
CA MET A 254 20.68 -7.94 7.13
C MET A 254 21.36 -7.90 5.75
N VAL A 255 20.77 -7.20 4.78
CA VAL A 255 21.26 -7.17 3.39
C VAL A 255 22.12 -5.94 3.09
N GLY A 256 21.83 -4.81 3.74
CA GLY A 256 22.44 -3.51 3.45
C GLY A 256 23.93 -3.44 3.75
N ALA A 257 24.42 -4.20 4.74
CA ALA A 257 25.85 -4.26 5.05
C ALA A 257 26.66 -4.85 3.89
N SER A 258 26.16 -5.93 3.25
CA SER A 258 26.83 -6.56 2.12
C SER A 258 26.53 -5.87 0.78
N ALA A 259 25.30 -5.41 0.57
CA ALA A 259 24.86 -4.86 -0.72
C ALA A 259 25.20 -3.37 -0.90
N LEU A 260 25.13 -2.58 0.18
CA LEU A 260 25.23 -1.11 0.12
C LEU A 260 26.45 -0.57 0.90
N GLY A 261 27.04 -1.38 1.79
CA GLY A 261 28.05 -0.92 2.74
C GLY A 261 27.49 -0.12 3.92
N THR A 262 26.16 -0.14 4.13
CA THR A 262 25.48 0.64 5.18
C THR A 262 25.35 -0.13 6.49
N GLY A 263 25.42 0.56 7.61
CA GLY A 263 25.28 -0.05 8.94
C GLY A 263 23.83 -0.24 9.39
N ALA A 264 23.62 -1.03 10.45
CA ALA A 264 22.31 -1.18 11.08
C ALA A 264 21.74 0.15 11.63
N GLY A 265 22.62 1.09 12.01
CA GLY A 265 22.24 2.44 12.40
C GLY A 265 21.62 3.26 11.26
N ASP A 266 22.14 3.09 10.04
CA ASP A 266 21.59 3.75 8.85
C ASP A 266 20.22 3.17 8.48
N ALA A 267 20.08 1.84 8.58
CA ALA A 267 18.79 1.18 8.39
C ALA A 267 17.73 1.67 9.40
N LEU A 268 18.10 1.79 10.68
CA LEU A 268 17.20 2.31 11.70
C LEU A 268 16.81 3.77 11.43
N ARG A 269 17.78 4.61 11.05
CA ARG A 269 17.54 6.04 10.78
C ARG A 269 16.71 6.27 9.52
N LEU A 270 17.05 5.60 8.41
CA LEU A 270 16.47 5.89 7.09
C LEU A 270 15.18 5.11 6.82
N VAL A 271 15.08 3.88 7.32
CA VAL A 271 13.88 3.04 7.18
C VAL A 271 12.99 3.20 8.42
N GLY A 272 13.56 3.03 9.62
CA GLY A 272 12.80 3.12 10.88
C GLY A 272 12.34 4.54 11.19
N GLY A 273 13.12 5.54 10.76
CA GLY A 273 12.76 6.95 10.86
C GLY A 273 11.46 7.28 10.15
N GLN A 274 10.96 6.48 9.20
CA GLN A 274 9.73 6.77 8.45
C GLN A 274 8.43 6.72 9.29
N TRP A 275 8.51 6.31 10.56
CA TRP A 275 7.35 6.15 11.43
C TRP A 275 6.48 7.41 11.60
N PRO A 276 7.03 8.63 11.79
CA PRO A 276 6.24 9.84 11.89
C PRO A 276 5.42 10.14 10.63
N ALA A 277 5.94 9.81 9.43
CA ALA A 277 5.18 9.99 8.19
C ALA A 277 3.96 9.05 8.13
N ALA A 278 4.12 7.79 8.54
CA ALA A 278 3.01 6.84 8.63
C ALA A 278 1.98 7.28 9.70
N ALA A 279 2.44 7.76 10.85
CA ALA A 279 1.56 8.29 11.90
C ALA A 279 0.81 9.55 11.45
N ALA A 280 1.46 10.46 10.71
CA ALA A 280 0.83 11.65 10.13
C ALA A 280 -0.26 11.26 9.12
N ALA A 281 0.03 10.31 8.22
CA ALA A 281 -0.96 9.79 7.28
C ALA A 281 -2.17 9.16 7.99
N ALA A 282 -1.92 8.40 9.06
CA ALA A 282 -2.98 7.87 9.93
C ALA A 282 -3.81 8.98 10.60
N GLY A 283 -3.16 10.06 11.05
CA GLY A 283 -3.83 11.23 11.65
C GLY A 283 -4.73 11.96 10.66
N VAL A 284 -4.27 12.18 9.42
CA VAL A 284 -5.10 12.75 8.35
C VAL A 284 -6.28 11.82 8.03
N GLY A 285 -6.03 10.51 7.95
CA GLY A 285 -7.08 9.52 7.79
C GLY A 285 -8.11 9.56 8.92
N ALA A 286 -7.67 9.76 10.17
CA ALA A 286 -8.55 9.83 11.33
C ALA A 286 -9.41 11.09 11.30
N ALA A 287 -8.85 12.24 10.95
CA ALA A 287 -9.59 13.48 10.75
C ALA A 287 -10.69 13.31 9.70
N LEU A 288 -10.34 12.78 8.53
CA LEU A 288 -11.30 12.55 7.44
C LEU A 288 -12.38 11.55 7.84
N CYS A 289 -12.01 10.44 8.48
CA CYS A 289 -12.98 9.43 8.91
C CYS A 289 -13.92 9.94 10.01
N GLY A 290 -13.43 10.80 10.92
CA GLY A 290 -14.23 11.37 11.99
C GLY A 290 -15.26 12.40 11.52
N TRP A 291 -14.91 13.23 10.53
CA TRP A 291 -15.84 14.25 10.00
C TRP A 291 -16.70 13.73 8.84
N ALA A 292 -16.09 12.94 7.94
CA ALA A 292 -16.67 12.58 6.67
C ALA A 292 -16.22 11.17 6.19
N PRO A 293 -16.74 10.08 6.78
CA PRO A 293 -16.33 8.70 6.47
C PRO A 293 -16.61 8.30 5.01
N GLN A 294 -17.54 8.97 4.33
CA GLN A 294 -17.78 8.82 2.89
C GLN A 294 -16.61 9.33 2.02
N TRP A 295 -15.82 10.29 2.52
CA TRP A 295 -14.64 10.84 1.85
C TRP A 295 -13.33 10.20 2.33
N ARG A 296 -13.38 9.07 3.07
CA ARG A 296 -12.20 8.34 3.55
C ARG A 296 -11.18 8.00 2.46
N GLY A 297 -11.62 7.90 1.20
CA GLY A 297 -10.74 7.69 0.05
C GLY A 297 -9.71 8.81 -0.14
N LEU A 298 -10.04 10.06 0.25
CA LEU A 298 -9.12 11.19 0.17
C LEU A 298 -7.92 11.05 1.10
N ALA A 299 -7.98 10.19 2.12
CA ALA A 299 -6.84 9.93 3.01
C ALA A 299 -5.64 9.30 2.28
N TRP A 300 -5.84 8.77 1.07
CA TRP A 300 -4.76 8.27 0.21
C TRP A 300 -4.00 9.37 -0.52
N LEU A 301 -4.57 10.57 -0.67
CA LEU A 301 -3.93 11.66 -1.42
C LEU A 301 -2.55 12.01 -0.87
N PRO A 302 -2.32 12.21 0.45
CA PRO A 302 -1.00 12.54 0.96
C PRO A 302 0.04 11.44 0.67
N VAL A 303 -0.37 10.17 0.73
CA VAL A 303 0.50 9.03 0.44
C VAL A 303 0.88 9.00 -1.04
N LEU A 304 -0.10 9.12 -1.94
CA LEU A 304 0.14 9.10 -3.39
C LEU A 304 0.92 10.32 -3.87
N VAL A 305 0.63 11.51 -3.34
CA VAL A 305 1.36 12.74 -3.66
C VAL A 305 2.78 12.65 -3.14
N GLY A 306 2.99 12.22 -1.89
CA GLY A 306 4.33 12.06 -1.32
C GLY A 306 5.16 11.03 -2.08
N LEU A 307 4.56 9.89 -2.44
CA LEU A 307 5.21 8.88 -3.27
C LEU A 307 5.50 9.41 -4.68
N GLY A 308 4.57 10.16 -5.28
CA GLY A 308 4.76 10.79 -6.58
C GLY A 308 5.93 11.78 -6.59
N ILE A 309 6.06 12.60 -5.54
CA ILE A 309 7.19 13.52 -5.39
C ILE A 309 8.49 12.74 -5.19
N ALA A 310 8.50 11.70 -4.35
CA ALA A 310 9.70 10.88 -4.12
C ALA A 310 10.18 10.17 -5.40
N GLN A 311 9.26 9.63 -6.20
CA GLN A 311 9.60 8.85 -7.40
C GLN A 311 9.86 9.69 -8.64
N LEU A 312 9.02 10.70 -8.86
CA LEU A 312 8.98 11.46 -10.11
C LEU A 312 9.55 12.87 -9.94
N GLY A 313 9.78 13.35 -8.71
CA GLY A 313 10.26 14.71 -8.49
C GLY A 313 11.56 15.00 -9.21
N GLY A 314 12.49 14.03 -9.18
CA GLY A 314 13.73 14.00 -9.96
C GLY A 314 13.48 14.17 -11.47
N VAL A 315 12.67 13.28 -12.03
CA VAL A 315 12.36 13.21 -13.48
C VAL A 315 11.60 14.44 -13.97
N MET A 316 10.68 14.97 -13.16
CA MET A 316 9.88 16.15 -13.50
C MET A 316 10.65 17.46 -13.34
N GLY A 317 11.89 17.44 -12.85
CA GLY A 317 12.65 18.66 -12.60
C GLY A 317 12.06 19.54 -11.49
N LEU A 318 11.32 18.96 -10.53
CA LEU A 318 10.77 19.73 -9.41
C LEU A 318 11.88 20.44 -8.62
N PRO A 319 11.65 21.67 -8.10
CA PRO A 319 12.61 22.37 -7.26
C PRO A 319 13.01 21.52 -6.05
N GLN A 320 14.28 21.61 -5.65
CA GLN A 320 14.81 20.84 -4.52
C GLN A 320 14.04 21.13 -3.22
N GLU A 321 13.64 22.38 -3.00
CA GLU A 321 12.78 22.78 -1.87
C GLU A 321 11.46 21.99 -1.79
N VAL A 322 10.86 21.64 -2.93
CA VAL A 322 9.61 20.86 -2.99
C VAL A 322 9.86 19.39 -2.70
N ARG A 323 11.02 18.86 -3.12
CA ARG A 323 11.42 17.47 -2.85
C ARG A 323 11.80 17.29 -1.38
N ASP A 324 12.49 18.26 -0.81
CA ASP A 324 12.91 18.27 0.59
C ASP A 324 11.73 18.55 1.54
N ALA A 325 10.69 19.23 1.07
CA ALA A 325 9.43 19.40 1.80
C ALA A 325 8.58 18.12 1.88
N ALA A 326 8.90 17.08 1.09
CA ALA A 326 8.09 15.87 1.04
C ALA A 326 8.09 15.13 2.40
N PRO A 327 6.93 14.63 2.87
CA PRO A 327 6.81 13.94 4.17
C PRO A 327 7.80 12.79 4.35
N PHE A 328 8.05 12.03 3.27
CA PHE A 328 8.94 10.87 3.29
C PHE A 328 10.43 11.23 3.19
N ALA A 329 10.76 12.40 2.63
CA ALA A 329 12.12 12.92 2.61
C ALA A 329 12.54 13.36 4.02
N GLN A 330 11.64 14.02 4.75
CA GLN A 330 11.95 14.53 6.08
C GLN A 330 11.89 13.47 7.19
N ALA A 331 11.14 12.38 7.00
CA ALA A 331 10.85 11.44 8.09
C ALA A 331 12.11 10.81 8.74
N GLY A 332 13.25 10.76 8.04
CA GLY A 332 14.53 10.27 8.58
C GLY A 332 15.43 11.31 9.28
N GLU A 333 14.97 12.57 9.42
CA GLU A 333 15.75 13.68 9.95
C GLU A 333 15.23 14.21 11.30
N ALA A 334 16.02 15.01 12.01
CA ALA A 334 15.63 15.58 13.31
C ALA A 334 14.41 16.55 13.22
N GLY A 335 14.03 16.97 12.01
CA GLY A 335 12.94 17.90 11.72
C GLY A 335 11.52 17.33 11.78
N CYS A 336 11.32 16.06 12.14
CA CYS A 336 10.03 15.35 12.06
C CYS A 336 8.91 15.81 13.02
N LEU A 337 9.15 16.80 13.88
CA LEU A 337 8.18 17.21 14.91
C LEU A 337 6.84 17.67 14.34
N TRP A 338 6.84 18.27 13.15
CA TRP A 338 5.60 18.70 12.49
C TRP A 338 4.75 17.51 12.00
N LEU A 339 5.36 16.39 11.60
CA LEU A 339 4.63 15.16 11.24
C LEU A 339 3.93 14.57 12.45
N VAL A 340 4.61 14.54 13.60
CA VAL A 340 4.01 14.12 14.87
C VAL A 340 2.88 15.07 15.27
N ALA A 341 3.07 16.38 15.08
CA ALA A 341 2.02 17.37 15.32
C ALA A 341 0.80 17.12 14.42
N ILE A 342 0.98 16.87 13.11
CA ILE A 342 -0.13 16.50 12.20
C ILE A 342 -0.83 15.23 12.67
N ALA A 343 -0.07 14.23 13.10
CA ALA A 343 -0.62 12.97 13.59
C ALA A 343 -1.54 13.20 14.80
N VAL A 344 -1.08 13.97 15.79
CA VAL A 344 -1.82 14.27 17.03
C VAL A 344 -3.00 15.20 16.77
N VAL A 345 -2.81 16.27 15.99
CA VAL A 345 -3.88 17.22 15.64
C VAL A 345 -4.95 16.52 14.80
N GLY A 346 -4.55 15.69 13.83
CA GLY A 346 -5.47 14.92 13.00
C GLY A 346 -6.30 13.92 13.81
N LEU A 347 -5.66 13.22 14.75
CA LEU A 347 -6.38 12.35 15.69
C LEU A 347 -7.37 13.14 16.55
N ALA A 348 -6.94 14.25 17.16
CA ALA A 348 -7.81 15.07 18.01
C ALA A 348 -9.00 15.64 17.22
N ALA A 349 -8.75 16.16 16.01
CA ALA A 349 -9.79 16.63 15.11
C ALA A 349 -10.76 15.51 14.71
N GLY A 350 -10.24 14.31 14.42
CA GLY A 350 -11.06 13.14 14.10
C GLY A 350 -11.93 12.69 15.27
N MET A 351 -11.39 12.65 16.48
CA MET A 351 -12.15 12.30 17.68
C MET A 351 -13.26 13.31 17.95
N LEU A 352 -12.96 14.61 17.85
CA LEU A 352 -13.96 15.68 18.00
C LEU A 352 -15.05 15.60 16.93
N GLY A 353 -14.68 15.34 15.68
CA GLY A 353 -15.63 15.12 14.58
C GLY A 353 -16.54 13.92 14.87
N ALA A 354 -15.96 12.79 15.26
CA ALA A 354 -16.69 11.56 15.55
C ALA A 354 -17.64 11.68 16.76
N GLU A 355 -17.33 12.53 17.74
CA GLU A 355 -18.20 12.78 18.89
C GLU A 355 -19.31 13.80 18.63
N ARG A 356 -19.03 14.82 17.81
CA ARG A 356 -20.00 15.87 17.47
C ARG A 356 -20.98 15.45 16.40
N ARG A 357 -20.60 14.50 15.55
CA ARG A 357 -21.42 14.07 14.42
C ARG A 357 -22.40 12.96 14.82
N ASP A 358 -23.58 13.04 14.26
CA ASP A 358 -24.49 11.90 14.23
C ASP A 358 -23.88 10.78 13.38
N ILE A 359 -24.06 9.55 13.86
CA ILE A 359 -23.61 8.36 13.14
C ILE A 359 -24.48 8.21 11.89
N ALA A 360 -23.85 7.93 10.76
CA ALA A 360 -24.58 7.69 9.52
C ALA A 360 -25.50 6.47 9.67
N LEU A 361 -26.81 6.71 9.77
CA LEU A 361 -27.80 5.63 9.83
C LEU A 361 -27.85 4.88 8.50
N SER A 362 -27.78 3.55 8.55
CA SER A 362 -27.89 2.69 7.35
C SER A 362 -29.16 2.94 6.51
N SER A 363 -30.21 3.51 7.11
CA SER A 363 -31.47 3.88 6.45
C SER A 363 -31.39 5.15 5.59
N GLN A 364 -30.48 6.09 5.89
CA GLN A 364 -30.32 7.32 5.10
C GLN A 364 -29.55 7.07 3.79
N CYS A 365 -28.61 6.12 3.76
CA CYS A 365 -27.84 5.78 2.56
C CYS A 365 -28.70 5.14 1.45
N ARG A 366 -29.81 4.46 1.80
CA ARG A 366 -30.80 3.99 0.82
C ARG A 366 -31.61 5.13 0.19
N ARG A 367 -31.82 6.24 0.90
CA ARG A 367 -32.61 7.37 0.39
C ARG A 367 -31.82 8.27 -0.56
N SER A 368 -30.49 8.33 -0.45
CA SER A 368 -29.65 9.09 -1.38
C SER A 368 -29.37 8.37 -2.71
N GLY A 369 -29.44 7.03 -2.73
CA GLY A 369 -29.32 6.24 -3.97
C GLY A 369 -30.61 6.11 -4.80
N GLY A 370 -31.75 6.59 -4.29
CA GLY A 370 -33.08 6.43 -4.90
C GLY A 370 -33.63 7.65 -5.63
N ARG A 371 -32.83 8.70 -5.88
CA ARG A 371 -33.28 9.94 -6.56
C ARG A 371 -32.69 10.14 -7.96
N TRP A 372 -32.38 9.05 -8.66
CA TRP A 372 -32.05 9.09 -10.08
C TRP A 372 -32.76 7.96 -10.82
N ALA A 373 -34.04 8.18 -11.12
CA ALA A 373 -34.74 7.59 -12.25
C ALA A 373 -35.95 8.48 -12.57
N PRO A 374 -36.05 9.08 -13.78
CA PRO A 374 -37.31 9.60 -14.30
C PRO A 374 -38.30 8.48 -14.63
#